data_AF-A0A150GS84-F1
#
_entry.id   AF-A0A150GS84-F1
#
_cell.length_a   1.000
_cell.length_b   1.000
_cell.length_c   1.000
_cell.angle_alpha   90.00
_cell.angle_beta   90.00
_cell.angle_gamma   90.00
#
_symmetry.space_group_name_H-M   'P 1'
#
loop_
_entity.id
_entity.type
_entity.pdbx_description
1 polymer ?
#
loop_
_entity_poly.entity_id
_entity_poly.type
_entity_poly.pdbx_seq_one_letter_code
_entity_poly.pdbx_strand_id
1 'polypeptide(L)'
;MQAVTNATVANDISTVNKALQTKLSQTEQLKNMLETCLAEVVSEIAELLSTRKRLEERGGKVADKIGVNSNRLQVRSGRPTREMTMDDVEKSLLKQQGLLGSFAERVNRAIAQARGLQGGVDKEIAALEAVRAKLEADLRDKLEALRVDEAVLSVPVDAGAEGTLSASFRRAADCTPKTPHSWVRSTEDNLRNAHHWLADSARLRKAILHAVANSRANEHDMSARLNENMMAKVAATRNLREDLQSQLERVRDEQARARAQRASLSAALEAKRGPLAQARERLAVRRARPCREAVNDEVEAALAREVAHLASITQQLSDKISAVDKEISALDASANQLTDNIRDKDEALRIDERMVMLDGRINVAQRPPSSVASFALSEMSAPRTQTLARIRELEASLGAARLEREGMESSLRQLKESIGSPAY
;
A
#
# COMPACT_ATOMS: atom_id res chain seq x y z
N MET A 1 63.82 -57.44 -57.17
CA MET A 1 63.64 -55.98 -56.94
C MET A 1 62.17 -55.57 -56.96
N GLN A 2 61.40 -55.88 -58.01
CA GLN A 2 59.99 -55.53 -58.12
C GLN A 2 59.08 -56.05 -56.97
N ALA A 3 59.34 -57.26 -56.46
CA ALA A 3 58.60 -57.79 -55.30
C ALA A 3 58.90 -57.06 -53.98
N VAL A 4 60.15 -56.58 -53.81
CA VAL A 4 60.57 -55.84 -52.60
C VAL A 4 59.98 -54.43 -52.64
N THR A 5 59.99 -53.77 -53.79
CA THR A 5 59.36 -52.45 -53.96
C THR A 5 57.85 -52.51 -53.76
N ASN A 6 57.18 -53.56 -54.27
CA ASN A 6 55.74 -53.75 -54.06
C ASN A 6 55.39 -54.00 -52.59
N ALA A 7 56.24 -54.72 -51.85
CA ALA A 7 56.07 -54.95 -50.41
C ALA A 7 56.26 -53.65 -49.58
N THR A 8 57.25 -52.82 -49.93
CA THR A 8 57.46 -51.51 -49.28
C THR A 8 56.28 -50.58 -49.53
N VAL A 9 55.80 -50.48 -50.78
CA VAL A 9 54.62 -49.65 -51.13
C VAL A 9 53.37 -50.12 -50.39
N ALA A 10 53.13 -51.44 -50.30
CA ALA A 10 52.02 -51.98 -49.55
C ALA A 10 52.10 -51.67 -48.04
N ASN A 11 53.31 -51.68 -47.46
CA ASN A 11 53.54 -51.32 -46.06
C ASN A 11 53.31 -49.82 -45.79
N ASP A 12 53.71 -48.96 -46.73
CA ASP A 12 53.48 -47.52 -46.64
C ASP A 12 51.99 -47.18 -46.75
N ILE A 13 51.27 -47.81 -47.69
CA ILE A 13 49.80 -47.70 -47.82
C ILE A 13 49.11 -48.12 -46.52
N SER A 14 49.53 -49.26 -45.94
CA SER A 14 49.00 -49.74 -44.66
C SER A 14 49.24 -48.74 -43.51
N THR A 15 50.45 -48.15 -43.46
CA THR A 15 50.81 -47.15 -42.46
C THR A 15 49.96 -45.88 -42.57
N VAL A 16 49.75 -45.39 -43.79
CA VAL A 16 48.90 -44.22 -44.06
C VAL A 16 47.44 -44.51 -43.71
N ASN A 17 46.91 -45.67 -44.09
CA ASN A 17 45.54 -46.07 -43.76
C ASN A 17 45.31 -46.15 -42.25
N LYS A 18 46.28 -46.69 -41.49
CA LYS A 18 46.21 -46.74 -40.02
C LYS A 18 46.25 -45.34 -39.40
N ALA A 19 47.08 -44.45 -39.93
CA ALA A 19 47.14 -43.06 -39.47
C ALA A 19 45.83 -42.31 -39.76
N LEU A 20 45.24 -42.55 -40.93
CA LEU A 20 43.95 -41.96 -41.34
C LEU A 20 42.79 -42.48 -40.48
N GLN A 21 42.72 -43.78 -40.20
CA GLN A 21 41.75 -44.35 -39.25
C GLN A 21 41.87 -43.75 -37.84
N THR A 22 43.11 -43.53 -37.37
CA THR A 22 43.35 -42.85 -36.10
C THR A 22 42.82 -41.42 -36.13
N LYS A 23 43.04 -40.70 -37.23
CA LYS A 23 42.57 -39.33 -37.42
C LYS A 23 41.04 -39.24 -37.50
N LEU A 24 40.39 -40.18 -38.18
CA LEU A 24 38.93 -40.31 -38.22
C LEU A 24 38.37 -40.50 -36.81
N SER A 25 38.94 -41.42 -36.03
CA SER A 25 38.52 -41.65 -34.64
C SER A 25 38.67 -40.41 -33.76
N GLN A 26 39.77 -39.67 -33.89
CA GLN A 26 39.98 -38.42 -33.15
C GLN A 26 38.98 -37.34 -33.57
N THR A 27 38.66 -37.26 -34.86
CA THR A 27 37.72 -36.27 -35.40
C THR A 27 36.28 -36.59 -34.97
N GLU A 28 35.91 -37.87 -34.97
CA GLU A 28 34.62 -38.36 -34.47
C GLU A 28 34.45 -38.07 -32.97
N GLN A 29 35.51 -38.27 -32.16
CA GLN A 29 35.48 -37.93 -30.74
C GLN A 29 35.20 -36.43 -30.51
N LEU A 30 35.90 -35.54 -31.23
CA LEU A 30 35.67 -34.10 -31.13
C LEU A 30 34.28 -33.69 -31.62
N LYS A 31 33.80 -34.28 -32.71
CA LYS A 31 32.43 -34.09 -33.22
C LYS A 31 31.39 -34.46 -32.15
N ASN A 32 31.50 -35.63 -31.52
CA ASN A 32 30.56 -36.06 -30.49
C ASN A 32 30.54 -35.12 -29.27
N MET A 33 31.71 -34.61 -28.87
CA MET A 33 31.83 -33.61 -27.80
C MET A 33 31.15 -32.28 -28.19
N LEU A 34 31.34 -31.83 -29.43
CA LEU A 34 30.68 -30.63 -29.99
C LEU A 34 29.16 -30.79 -30.05
N GLU A 35 28.66 -31.94 -30.53
CA GLU A 35 27.22 -32.22 -30.60
C GLU A 35 26.56 -32.20 -29.21
N THR A 36 27.21 -32.84 -28.23
CA THR A 36 26.72 -32.86 -26.85
C THR A 36 26.67 -31.45 -26.27
N CYS A 37 27.76 -30.69 -26.37
CA CYS A 37 27.84 -29.33 -25.85
C CYS A 37 26.89 -28.37 -26.58
N LEU A 38 26.71 -28.53 -27.90
CA LEU A 38 25.75 -27.76 -28.68
C LEU A 38 24.32 -28.01 -28.20
N ALA A 39 23.95 -29.26 -27.93
CA ALA A 39 22.65 -29.60 -27.39
C ALA A 39 22.41 -28.95 -26.01
N GLU A 40 23.42 -28.94 -25.13
CA GLU A 40 23.35 -28.25 -23.84
C GLU A 40 23.15 -26.74 -24.01
N VAL A 41 23.90 -26.08 -24.89
CA VAL A 41 23.78 -24.65 -25.19
C VAL A 41 22.41 -24.30 -25.74
N VAL A 42 21.89 -25.08 -26.68
CA VAL A 42 20.54 -24.87 -27.24
C VAL A 42 19.46 -25.01 -26.16
N SER A 43 19.59 -26.02 -25.28
CA SER A 43 18.67 -26.20 -24.16
C SER A 43 18.70 -25.01 -23.19
N GLU A 44 19.90 -24.53 -22.83
CA GLU A 44 20.06 -23.40 -21.91
C GLU A 44 19.50 -22.09 -22.49
N ILE A 45 19.69 -21.83 -23.78
CA ILE A 45 19.08 -20.67 -24.47
C ILE A 45 17.54 -20.72 -24.34
N ALA A 46 16.94 -21.89 -24.55
CA ALA A 46 15.50 -22.07 -24.40
C ALA A 46 15.02 -21.81 -22.97
N GLU A 47 15.77 -22.27 -21.95
CA GLU A 47 15.47 -21.99 -20.54
C GLU A 47 15.58 -20.51 -20.17
N LEU A 48 16.58 -19.80 -20.70
CA LEU A 48 16.73 -18.35 -20.50
C LEU A 48 15.59 -17.57 -21.17
N LEU A 49 15.20 -17.93 -22.39
CA LEU A 49 14.05 -17.31 -23.07
C LEU A 49 12.75 -17.50 -22.29
N SER A 50 12.54 -18.70 -21.74
CA SER A 50 11.40 -18.98 -20.84
C SER A 50 11.47 -18.14 -19.56
N THR A 51 12.66 -18.00 -18.97
CA THR A 51 12.88 -17.16 -17.77
C THR A 51 12.60 -15.69 -18.05
N ARG A 52 13.04 -15.17 -19.22
CA ARG A 52 12.78 -13.80 -19.70
C ARG A 52 11.28 -13.54 -19.80
N LYS A 53 10.54 -14.42 -20.48
CA LYS A 53 9.08 -14.32 -20.63
C LYS A 53 8.37 -14.31 -19.28
N ARG A 54 8.76 -15.22 -18.36
CA ARG A 54 8.20 -15.27 -17.00
C ARG A 54 8.47 -13.99 -16.20
N LEU A 55 9.62 -13.37 -16.40
CA LEU A 55 9.96 -12.08 -15.79
C LEU A 55 9.12 -10.94 -16.35
N GLU A 56 8.90 -10.88 -17.66
CA GLU A 56 8.03 -9.88 -18.31
C GLU A 56 6.59 -10.00 -17.80
N GLU A 57 6.02 -11.20 -17.79
CA GLU A 57 4.68 -11.47 -17.24
C GLU A 57 4.57 -11.06 -15.77
N ARG A 58 5.63 -11.32 -14.99
CA ARG A 58 5.70 -10.90 -13.57
C ARG A 58 5.79 -9.38 -13.45
N GLY A 59 6.56 -8.72 -14.31
CA GLY A 59 6.68 -7.26 -14.38
C GLY A 59 5.34 -6.60 -14.64
N GLY A 60 4.59 -7.11 -15.63
CA GLY A 60 3.22 -6.65 -15.94
C GLY A 60 2.28 -6.75 -14.72
N LYS A 61 2.25 -7.91 -14.05
CA LYS A 61 1.45 -8.10 -12.83
C LYS A 61 1.82 -7.15 -11.69
N VAL A 62 3.09 -6.74 -11.59
CA VAL A 62 3.52 -5.75 -10.59
C VAL A 62 3.12 -4.34 -11.02
N ALA A 63 3.22 -4.00 -12.30
CA ALA A 63 2.73 -2.72 -12.81
C ALA A 63 1.24 -2.52 -12.54
N ASP A 64 0.41 -3.55 -12.75
CA ASP A 64 -1.02 -3.51 -12.39
C ASP A 64 -1.23 -3.20 -10.90
N LYS A 65 -0.47 -3.86 -10.02
CA LYS A 65 -0.53 -3.61 -8.57
C LYS A 65 -0.07 -2.20 -8.19
N ILE A 66 0.93 -1.66 -8.87
CA ILE A 66 1.36 -0.26 -8.70
C ILE A 66 0.22 0.68 -9.10
N GLY A 67 -0.47 0.41 -10.21
CA GLY A 67 -1.63 1.17 -10.65
C GLY A 67 -2.76 1.17 -9.62
N VAL A 68 -3.13 -0.01 -9.11
CA VAL A 68 -4.15 -0.13 -8.04
C VAL A 68 -3.75 0.64 -6.79
N ASN A 69 -2.49 0.52 -6.34
CA ASN A 69 -2.01 1.21 -5.14
C ASN A 69 -1.95 2.74 -5.33
N SER A 70 -1.59 3.21 -6.53
CA SER A 70 -1.61 4.63 -6.90
C SER A 70 -3.03 5.17 -6.91
N ASN A 71 -3.99 4.41 -7.44
CA ASN A 71 -5.42 4.77 -7.39
C ASN A 71 -5.94 4.84 -5.95
N ARG A 72 -5.49 3.94 -5.06
CA ARG A 72 -5.84 3.99 -3.63
C ARG A 72 -5.35 5.29 -2.98
N LEU A 73 -4.09 5.66 -3.19
CA LEU A 73 -3.52 6.93 -2.71
C LEU A 73 -4.31 8.13 -3.27
N GLN A 74 -4.64 8.10 -4.56
CA GLN A 74 -5.41 9.17 -5.20
C GLN A 74 -6.82 9.30 -4.61
N VAL A 75 -7.57 8.20 -4.48
CA VAL A 75 -8.91 8.21 -3.87
C VAL A 75 -8.85 8.76 -2.45
N ARG A 76 -7.85 8.33 -1.69
CA ARG A 76 -7.65 8.72 -0.30
C ARG A 76 -7.24 10.19 -0.12
N SER A 77 -6.58 10.79 -1.11
CA SER A 77 -6.27 12.22 -1.13
C SER A 77 -7.51 13.12 -1.15
N GLY A 78 -8.69 12.57 -1.49
CA GLY A 78 -9.96 13.28 -1.46
C GLY A 78 -10.63 13.38 -0.10
N ARG A 79 -10.03 12.85 0.98
CA ARG A 79 -10.61 12.90 2.33
C ARG A 79 -10.76 14.35 2.81
N PRO A 80 -11.80 14.66 3.62
CA PRO A 80 -11.95 15.98 4.23
C PRO A 80 -10.69 16.38 5.01
N THR A 81 -10.39 17.68 5.04
CA THR A 81 -9.14 18.20 5.62
C THR A 81 -8.90 17.74 7.07
N ARG A 82 -9.96 17.67 7.90
CA ARG A 82 -9.87 17.17 9.29
C ARG A 82 -9.54 15.68 9.40
N GLU A 83 -9.87 14.91 8.36
CA GLU A 83 -9.66 13.47 8.30
C GLU A 83 -8.32 13.09 7.68
N MET A 84 -7.69 14.02 6.95
CA MET A 84 -6.41 13.85 6.26
C MET A 84 -5.26 13.79 7.27
N THR A 85 -4.96 12.56 7.70
CA THR A 85 -3.99 12.26 8.76
C THR A 85 -3.05 11.15 8.30
N MET A 86 -1.77 11.25 8.70
CA MET A 86 -0.75 10.21 8.45
C MET A 86 -0.97 9.00 9.35
N ASP A 87 -1.95 8.17 9.00
CA ASP A 87 -2.26 6.92 9.69
C ASP A 87 -1.57 5.70 9.08
N ASP A 88 -1.83 4.53 9.64
CA ASP A 88 -1.13 3.30 9.25
C ASP A 88 -1.51 2.81 7.86
N VAL A 89 -2.70 3.20 7.36
CA VAL A 89 -3.09 2.94 5.97
C VAL A 89 -2.22 3.76 5.02
N GLU A 90 -2.07 5.06 5.27
CA GLU A 90 -1.24 5.94 4.45
C GLU A 90 0.21 5.46 4.41
N LYS A 91 0.79 5.16 5.58
CA LYS A 91 2.15 4.61 5.70
C LYS A 91 2.28 3.29 4.93
N SER A 92 1.29 2.40 5.03
CA SER A 92 1.30 1.10 4.36
C SER A 92 1.20 1.24 2.84
N LEU A 93 0.37 2.15 2.33
CA LEU A 93 0.24 2.44 0.90
C LEU A 93 1.54 2.99 0.32
N LEU A 94 2.19 3.96 1.00
CA LEU A 94 3.47 4.51 0.57
C LEU A 94 4.59 3.46 0.59
N LYS A 95 4.65 2.65 1.66
CA LYS A 95 5.61 1.54 1.75
C LYS A 95 5.40 0.51 0.64
N GLN A 96 4.16 0.15 0.35
CA GLN A 96 3.82 -0.76 -0.74
C GLN A 96 4.21 -0.16 -2.11
N GLN A 97 3.95 1.13 -2.33
CA GLN A 97 4.32 1.82 -3.57
C GLN A 97 5.84 1.75 -3.81
N GLY A 98 6.64 2.09 -2.81
CA GLY A 98 8.10 2.05 -2.91
C GLY A 98 8.65 0.64 -3.12
N LEU A 99 8.11 -0.36 -2.40
CA LEU A 99 8.52 -1.76 -2.57
C LEU A 99 8.22 -2.29 -3.98
N LEU A 100 6.99 -2.08 -4.47
CA LEU A 100 6.58 -2.51 -5.81
C LEU A 100 7.40 -1.78 -6.88
N GLY A 101 7.62 -0.48 -6.74
CA GLY A 101 8.46 0.31 -7.65
C GLY A 101 9.90 -0.21 -7.70
N SER A 102 10.52 -0.42 -6.54
CA SER A 102 11.88 -0.99 -6.47
C SER A 102 11.97 -2.38 -7.12
N PHE A 103 10.91 -3.19 -7.02
CA PHE A 103 10.86 -4.50 -7.66
C PHE A 103 10.68 -4.39 -9.17
N ALA A 104 9.79 -3.52 -9.65
CA ALA A 104 9.61 -3.27 -11.08
C ALA A 104 10.93 -2.84 -11.73
N GLU A 105 11.69 -1.96 -11.09
CA GLU A 105 13.02 -1.60 -11.55
C GLU A 105 14.00 -2.78 -11.56
N ARG A 106 13.99 -3.64 -10.51
CA ARG A 106 14.84 -4.84 -10.48
C ARG A 106 14.49 -5.80 -11.62
N VAL A 107 13.21 -5.98 -11.93
CA VAL A 107 12.77 -6.81 -13.07
C VAL A 107 13.25 -6.21 -14.38
N ASN A 108 13.06 -4.90 -14.58
CA ASN A 108 13.52 -4.21 -15.78
C ASN A 108 15.04 -4.31 -15.94
N ARG A 109 15.80 -4.19 -14.85
CA ARG A 109 17.27 -4.39 -14.87
C ARG A 109 17.67 -5.85 -15.13
N ALA A 110 16.92 -6.82 -14.63
CA ALA A 110 17.20 -8.24 -14.87
C ALA A 110 16.92 -8.63 -16.34
N ILE A 111 15.92 -8.01 -16.97
CA ILE A 111 15.61 -8.20 -18.40
C ILE A 111 16.61 -7.42 -19.27
N ALA A 112 16.73 -6.11 -19.05
CA ALA A 112 17.37 -5.20 -19.98
C ALA A 112 18.90 -5.31 -20.05
N GLN A 113 19.40 -5.03 -21.26
CA GLN A 113 20.81 -4.77 -21.58
C GLN A 113 21.22 -3.33 -21.23
N ALA A 114 20.94 -2.83 -20.02
CA ALA A 114 21.26 -1.45 -19.69
C ALA A 114 22.78 -1.21 -19.76
N ARG A 115 23.21 -0.33 -20.69
CA ARG A 115 24.61 0.05 -20.93
C ARG A 115 25.29 0.42 -19.60
N GLY A 116 26.26 -0.39 -19.19
CA GLY A 116 27.13 -0.09 -18.05
C GLY A 116 27.02 -1.03 -16.84
N LEU A 117 26.05 -1.96 -16.78
CA LEU A 117 25.95 -2.95 -15.70
C LEU A 117 26.03 -4.39 -16.26
N GLN A 118 26.87 -5.23 -15.63
CA GLN A 118 27.05 -6.63 -16.01
C GLN A 118 25.74 -7.44 -15.86
N GLY A 119 25.33 -8.19 -16.90
CA GLY A 119 24.61 -9.47 -16.74
C GLY A 119 23.08 -9.46 -16.70
N GLY A 120 22.41 -8.83 -17.67
CA GLY A 120 20.97 -9.06 -17.92
C GLY A 120 20.71 -10.35 -18.71
N VAL A 121 19.50 -10.90 -18.64
CA VAL A 121 19.10 -12.12 -19.37
C VAL A 121 19.35 -11.99 -20.87
N ASP A 122 19.07 -10.82 -21.47
CA ASP A 122 19.30 -10.57 -22.89
C ASP A 122 20.79 -10.63 -23.28
N LYS A 123 21.70 -10.20 -22.39
CA LYS A 123 23.15 -10.29 -22.63
C LYS A 123 23.60 -11.76 -22.64
N GLU A 124 23.11 -12.54 -21.68
CA GLU A 124 23.46 -13.95 -21.54
C GLU A 124 22.96 -14.77 -22.74
N ILE A 125 21.73 -14.50 -23.20
CA ILE A 125 21.18 -15.08 -24.43
C ILE A 125 22.07 -14.75 -25.64
N ALA A 126 22.44 -13.47 -25.81
CA ALA A 126 23.29 -13.05 -26.93
C ALA A 126 24.69 -13.70 -26.89
N ALA A 127 25.26 -13.88 -25.70
CA ALA A 127 26.54 -14.56 -25.52
C ALA A 127 26.45 -16.06 -25.87
N LEU A 128 25.41 -16.75 -25.41
CA LEU A 128 25.18 -18.16 -25.73
C LEU A 128 24.87 -18.38 -27.21
N GLU A 129 24.13 -17.48 -27.88
CA GLU A 129 23.94 -17.56 -29.34
C GLU A 129 25.27 -17.40 -30.10
N ALA A 130 26.18 -16.52 -29.63
CA ALA A 130 27.51 -16.39 -30.22
C ALA A 130 28.39 -17.64 -29.98
N VAL A 131 28.28 -18.27 -28.82
CA VAL A 131 28.92 -19.57 -28.53
C VAL A 131 28.36 -20.65 -29.45
N ARG A 132 27.03 -20.74 -29.57
CA ARG A 132 26.33 -21.70 -30.42
C ARG A 132 26.81 -21.60 -31.87
N ALA A 133 26.88 -20.40 -32.43
CA ALA A 133 27.35 -20.18 -33.80
C ALA A 133 28.79 -20.68 -34.01
N LYS A 134 29.68 -20.52 -33.01
CA LYS A 134 31.05 -21.05 -33.06
C LYS A 134 31.11 -22.57 -32.99
N LEU A 135 30.30 -23.19 -32.12
CA LEU A 135 30.20 -24.65 -32.02
C LEU A 135 29.63 -25.26 -33.31
N GLU A 136 28.59 -24.65 -33.89
CA GLU A 136 28.02 -25.08 -35.18
C GLU A 136 29.03 -24.97 -36.33
N ALA A 137 29.86 -23.91 -36.35
CA ALA A 137 30.92 -23.77 -37.35
C ALA A 137 31.99 -24.85 -37.21
N ASP A 138 32.50 -25.07 -35.99
CA ASP A 138 33.49 -26.11 -35.72
C ASP A 138 32.94 -27.51 -36.05
N LEU A 139 31.66 -27.78 -35.70
CA LEU A 139 30.99 -29.03 -36.01
C LEU A 139 30.87 -29.26 -37.53
N ARG A 140 30.49 -28.23 -38.30
CA ARG A 140 30.44 -28.31 -39.77
C ARG A 140 31.82 -28.63 -40.35
N ASP A 141 32.87 -27.98 -39.87
CA ASP A 141 34.23 -28.24 -40.33
C ASP A 141 34.69 -29.66 -39.98
N LYS A 142 34.31 -30.19 -38.80
CA LYS A 142 34.60 -31.58 -38.41
C LYS A 142 33.84 -32.60 -39.26
N LEU A 143 32.56 -32.36 -39.56
CA LEU A 143 31.76 -33.22 -40.42
C LEU A 143 32.30 -33.25 -41.86
N GLU A 144 32.67 -32.10 -42.40
CA GLU A 144 33.27 -32.03 -43.73
C GLU A 144 34.65 -32.71 -43.76
N ALA A 145 35.46 -32.54 -42.70
CA ALA A 145 36.74 -33.26 -42.58
C ALA A 145 36.55 -34.78 -42.55
N LEU A 146 35.58 -35.30 -41.79
CA LEU A 146 35.24 -36.73 -41.79
C LEU A 146 34.84 -37.21 -43.18
N ARG A 147 33.95 -36.49 -43.87
CA ARG A 147 33.51 -36.83 -45.22
C ARG A 147 34.67 -36.91 -46.21
N VAL A 148 35.59 -35.94 -46.15
CA VAL A 148 36.78 -35.91 -47.00
C VAL A 148 37.72 -37.07 -46.64
N ASP A 149 38.00 -37.30 -45.36
CA ASP A 149 38.91 -38.35 -44.90
C ASP A 149 38.37 -39.77 -45.19
N GLU A 150 37.04 -39.98 -45.12
CA GLU A 150 36.37 -41.22 -45.54
C GLU A 150 36.44 -41.43 -47.06
N ALA A 151 36.32 -40.37 -47.85
CA ALA A 151 36.49 -40.44 -49.30
C ALA A 151 37.92 -40.83 -49.69
N VAL A 152 38.94 -40.39 -48.93
CA VAL A 152 40.34 -40.80 -49.13
C VAL A 152 40.51 -42.31 -48.95
N LEU A 153 39.88 -42.92 -47.94
CA LEU A 153 39.90 -44.38 -47.75
C LEU A 153 39.22 -45.15 -48.89
N SER A 154 38.33 -44.49 -49.63
CA SER A 154 37.56 -45.08 -50.72
C SER A 154 38.22 -44.94 -52.09
N VAL A 155 39.38 -44.28 -52.17
CA VAL A 155 40.14 -44.14 -53.42
C VAL A 155 40.75 -45.50 -53.79
N PRO A 156 40.44 -46.08 -54.98
CA PRO A 156 40.99 -47.36 -55.39
C PRO A 156 42.51 -47.32 -55.51
N VAL A 157 43.19 -48.35 -55.01
CA VAL A 157 44.66 -48.52 -55.10
C VAL A 157 45.10 -48.84 -56.54
N ASP A 158 44.18 -49.33 -57.37
CA ASP A 158 44.46 -49.80 -58.73
C ASP A 158 43.68 -48.95 -59.74
N ALA A 159 44.34 -47.95 -60.31
CA ALA A 159 43.84 -47.22 -61.45
C ALA A 159 45.00 -46.87 -62.38
N GLY A 160 45.09 -47.56 -63.52
CA GLY A 160 45.87 -47.15 -64.69
C GLY A 160 45.35 -45.86 -65.35
N ALA A 161 44.79 -44.95 -64.56
CA ALA A 161 44.35 -43.64 -64.96
C ALA A 161 45.26 -42.63 -64.25
N GLU A 162 46.15 -42.00 -65.00
CA GLU A 162 46.71 -40.70 -64.64
C GLU A 162 45.54 -39.71 -64.56
N GLY A 163 44.85 -39.72 -63.42
CA GLY A 163 43.70 -38.87 -63.18
C GLY A 163 44.18 -37.43 -63.25
N THR A 164 43.66 -36.67 -64.21
CA THR A 164 43.80 -35.23 -64.27
C THR A 164 43.28 -34.67 -62.96
N LEU A 165 44.18 -34.41 -62.00
CA LEU A 165 43.84 -33.85 -60.70
C LEU A 165 43.11 -32.53 -60.97
N SER A 166 41.79 -32.53 -60.76
CA SER A 166 40.98 -31.34 -60.96
C SER A 166 41.59 -30.19 -60.15
N ALA A 167 41.70 -29.01 -60.77
CA ALA A 167 42.18 -27.78 -60.14
C ALA A 167 41.46 -27.47 -58.80
N SER A 168 40.29 -28.09 -58.58
CA SER A 168 39.43 -28.01 -57.41
C SER A 168 39.97 -28.71 -56.13
N PHE A 169 40.99 -29.58 -56.21
CA PHE A 169 41.52 -30.29 -55.02
C PHE A 169 42.75 -29.63 -54.38
N ARG A 170 43.08 -28.40 -54.77
CA ARG A 170 44.20 -27.65 -54.19
C ARG A 170 43.78 -26.94 -52.89
N ARG A 171 44.64 -27.04 -51.87
CA ARG A 171 44.50 -26.24 -50.64
C ARG A 171 44.37 -24.77 -51.03
N ALA A 172 43.37 -24.08 -50.47
CA ALA A 172 43.18 -22.66 -50.70
C ALA A 172 44.45 -21.87 -50.32
N ALA A 173 44.83 -20.89 -51.14
CA ALA A 173 46.11 -20.19 -51.03
C ALA A 173 46.27 -19.39 -49.71
N ASP A 174 45.16 -19.08 -49.06
CA ASP A 174 45.03 -18.39 -47.77
C ASP A 174 44.98 -19.34 -46.56
N CYS A 175 44.98 -20.65 -46.77
CA CYS A 175 44.84 -21.63 -45.69
C CYS A 175 46.20 -21.98 -45.05
N THR A 176 46.46 -21.44 -43.86
CA THR A 176 47.61 -21.82 -43.04
C THR A 176 47.37 -23.17 -42.35
N PRO A 177 48.23 -24.19 -42.57
CA PRO A 177 48.04 -25.52 -41.98
C PRO A 177 48.15 -25.45 -40.45
N LYS A 178 47.20 -26.10 -39.77
CA LYS A 178 47.17 -26.19 -38.30
C LYS A 178 48.00 -27.40 -37.84
N THR A 179 48.68 -27.27 -36.71
CA THR A 179 49.30 -28.42 -36.03
C THR A 179 48.22 -29.27 -35.36
N PRO A 180 48.41 -30.60 -35.19
CA PRO A 180 47.45 -31.45 -34.50
C PRO A 180 47.08 -30.92 -33.11
N HIS A 181 48.07 -30.40 -32.38
CA HIS A 181 47.83 -29.78 -31.07
C HIS A 181 46.94 -28.54 -31.15
N SER A 182 47.21 -27.62 -32.09
CA SER A 182 46.39 -26.40 -32.26
C SER A 182 44.96 -26.71 -32.75
N TRP A 183 44.76 -27.79 -33.49
CA TRP A 183 43.46 -28.25 -33.96
C TRP A 183 42.58 -28.76 -32.81
N VAL A 184 43.11 -29.66 -31.96
CA VAL A 184 42.38 -30.14 -30.77
C VAL A 184 42.09 -28.98 -29.83
N ARG A 185 43.11 -28.16 -29.53
CA ARG A 185 43.00 -27.04 -28.60
C ARG A 185 41.94 -26.02 -29.03
N SER A 186 41.80 -25.75 -30.33
CA SER A 186 40.76 -24.84 -30.83
C SER A 186 39.35 -25.32 -30.48
N THR A 187 39.08 -26.61 -30.61
CA THR A 187 37.79 -27.20 -30.22
C THR A 187 37.64 -27.22 -28.69
N GLU A 188 38.68 -27.59 -27.94
CA GLU A 188 38.66 -27.55 -26.47
C GLU A 188 38.38 -26.15 -25.92
N ASP A 189 38.96 -25.11 -26.53
CA ASP A 189 38.75 -23.71 -26.11
C ASP A 189 37.30 -23.26 -26.40
N ASN A 190 36.71 -23.70 -27.52
CA ASN A 190 35.29 -23.48 -27.84
C ASN A 190 34.37 -24.13 -26.78
N LEU A 191 34.64 -25.39 -26.44
CA LEU A 191 33.90 -26.14 -25.42
C LEU A 191 34.04 -25.52 -24.03
N ARG A 192 35.25 -25.11 -23.64
CA ARG A 192 35.49 -24.43 -22.36
C ARG A 192 34.73 -23.12 -22.26
N ASN A 193 34.74 -22.33 -23.33
CA ASN A 193 33.96 -21.10 -23.39
C ASN A 193 32.45 -21.40 -23.29
N ALA A 194 31.96 -22.45 -23.95
CA ALA A 194 30.55 -22.85 -23.83
C ALA A 194 30.18 -23.24 -22.40
N HIS A 195 30.96 -24.10 -21.75
CA HIS A 195 30.71 -24.49 -20.35
C HIS A 195 30.77 -23.30 -19.38
N HIS A 196 31.63 -22.31 -19.64
CA HIS A 196 31.64 -21.08 -18.85
C HIS A 196 30.29 -20.34 -18.92
N TRP A 197 29.75 -20.11 -20.12
CA TRP A 197 28.46 -19.44 -20.30
C TRP A 197 27.28 -20.27 -19.81
N LEU A 198 27.33 -21.61 -19.95
CA LEU A 198 26.34 -22.51 -19.35
C LEU A 198 26.29 -22.39 -17.81
N ALA A 199 27.45 -22.31 -17.16
CA ALA A 199 27.51 -22.15 -15.70
C ALA A 199 27.02 -20.77 -15.24
N ASP A 200 27.37 -19.72 -15.97
CA ASP A 200 26.99 -18.34 -15.65
C ASP A 200 25.48 -18.10 -15.84
N SER A 201 24.91 -18.57 -16.93
CA SER A 201 23.47 -18.52 -17.21
C SER A 201 22.63 -19.31 -16.20
N ALA A 202 23.05 -20.52 -15.84
CA ALA A 202 22.39 -21.31 -14.81
C ALA A 202 22.40 -20.60 -13.44
N ARG A 203 23.52 -19.95 -13.08
CA ARG A 203 23.62 -19.14 -11.86
C ARG A 203 22.68 -17.93 -11.91
N LEU A 204 22.60 -17.23 -13.04
CA LEU A 204 21.69 -16.10 -13.24
C LEU A 204 20.22 -16.53 -13.08
N ARG A 205 19.80 -17.62 -13.73
CA ARG A 205 18.43 -18.14 -13.60
C ARG A 205 18.08 -18.48 -12.17
N LYS A 206 18.98 -19.15 -11.44
CA LYS A 206 18.77 -19.47 -10.02
C LYS A 206 18.59 -18.21 -9.17
N ALA A 207 19.42 -17.19 -9.39
CA ALA A 207 19.32 -15.91 -8.69
C ALA A 207 17.98 -15.20 -8.99
N ILE A 208 17.56 -15.19 -10.25
CA ILE A 208 16.27 -14.63 -10.68
C ILE A 208 15.10 -15.36 -10.00
N LEU A 209 15.09 -16.69 -10.02
CA LEU A 209 14.02 -17.48 -9.40
C LEU A 209 13.89 -17.18 -7.90
N HIS A 210 15.01 -17.11 -7.18
CA HIS A 210 15.03 -16.76 -5.76
C HIS A 210 14.53 -15.33 -5.51
N ALA A 211 14.98 -14.35 -6.32
CA ALA A 211 14.52 -12.97 -6.20
C ALA A 211 13.02 -12.82 -6.46
N VAL A 212 12.47 -13.54 -7.45
CA VAL A 212 11.03 -13.55 -7.74
C VAL A 212 10.24 -14.20 -6.60
N ALA A 213 10.73 -15.31 -6.03
CA ALA A 213 10.07 -15.97 -4.90
C ALA A 213 10.01 -15.06 -3.66
N ASN A 214 11.12 -14.42 -3.31
CA ASN A 214 11.18 -13.50 -2.16
C ASN A 214 10.27 -12.27 -2.37
N SER A 215 10.24 -11.73 -3.59
CA SER A 215 9.31 -10.65 -3.95
C SER A 215 7.85 -11.06 -3.76
N ARG A 216 7.46 -12.28 -4.17
CA ARG A 216 6.08 -12.77 -3.98
C ARG A 216 5.71 -12.88 -2.50
N ALA A 217 6.62 -13.40 -1.68
CA ALA A 217 6.41 -13.52 -0.24
C ALA A 217 6.23 -12.13 0.41
N ASN A 218 7.12 -11.18 0.10
CA ASN A 218 7.05 -9.82 0.64
C ASN A 218 5.79 -9.07 0.18
N GLU A 219 5.39 -9.23 -1.08
CA GLU A 219 4.14 -8.66 -1.60
C GLU A 219 2.91 -9.24 -0.91
N HIS A 220 2.91 -10.54 -0.63
CA HIS A 220 1.80 -11.20 0.04
C HIS A 220 1.65 -10.68 1.49
N ASP A 221 2.72 -10.67 2.27
CA ASP A 221 2.72 -10.16 3.64
C ASP A 221 2.30 -8.68 3.69
N MET A 222 2.85 -7.84 2.81
CA MET A 222 2.49 -6.42 2.76
C MET A 222 1.03 -6.21 2.35
N SER A 223 0.53 -6.97 1.38
CA SER A 223 -0.87 -6.88 0.97
C SER A 223 -1.84 -7.32 2.07
N ALA A 224 -1.47 -8.35 2.86
CA ALA A 224 -2.25 -8.80 4.00
C ALA A 224 -2.31 -7.71 5.08
N ARG A 225 -1.15 -7.16 5.47
CA ARG A 225 -1.06 -6.06 6.44
C ARG A 225 -1.81 -4.81 5.99
N LEU A 226 -1.69 -4.43 4.71
CA LEU A 226 -2.43 -3.28 4.18
C LEU A 226 -3.93 -3.53 4.28
N ASN A 227 -4.42 -4.73 3.94
CA ASN A 227 -5.84 -5.07 4.06
C ASN A 227 -6.33 -4.98 5.51
N GLU A 228 -5.59 -5.54 6.45
CA GLU A 228 -5.90 -5.44 7.89
C GLU A 228 -5.98 -3.98 8.34
N ASN A 229 -5.01 -3.15 7.97
CA ASN A 229 -4.99 -1.73 8.30
C ASN A 229 -6.18 -0.97 7.71
N MET A 230 -6.54 -1.26 6.46
CA MET A 230 -7.70 -0.62 5.81
C MET A 230 -9.01 -1.02 6.49
N MET A 231 -9.21 -2.30 6.78
CA MET A 231 -10.42 -2.78 7.48
C MET A 231 -10.51 -2.24 8.91
N ALA A 232 -9.38 -2.19 9.63
CA ALA A 232 -9.30 -1.59 10.95
C ALA A 232 -9.64 -0.09 10.91
N LYS A 233 -9.16 0.64 9.90
CA LYS A 233 -9.46 2.07 9.71
C LYS A 233 -10.94 2.31 9.42
N VAL A 234 -11.55 1.52 8.55
CA VAL A 234 -12.99 1.59 8.25
C VAL A 234 -13.80 1.35 9.52
N ALA A 235 -13.50 0.28 10.27
CA ALA A 235 -14.18 -0.02 11.52
C ALA A 235 -14.00 1.10 12.57
N ALA A 236 -12.78 1.59 12.75
CA ALA A 236 -12.47 2.65 13.70
C ALA A 236 -13.19 3.98 13.38
N THR A 237 -13.29 4.32 12.10
CA THR A 237 -13.99 5.52 11.62
C THR A 237 -15.49 5.38 11.81
N ARG A 238 -16.06 4.21 11.51
CA ARG A 238 -17.48 3.90 11.73
C ARG A 238 -17.87 3.99 13.22
N ASN A 239 -17.10 3.36 14.10
CA ASN A 239 -17.37 3.40 15.54
C ASN A 239 -17.30 4.84 16.07
N LEU A 240 -16.31 5.62 15.62
CA LEU A 240 -16.20 7.02 16.05
C LEU A 240 -17.36 7.88 15.53
N ARG A 241 -17.88 7.61 14.33
CA ARG A 241 -19.10 8.23 13.81
C ARG A 241 -20.32 7.89 14.67
N GLU A 242 -20.44 6.64 15.11
CA GLU A 242 -21.50 6.17 16.03
C GLU A 242 -21.44 6.90 17.37
N ASP A 243 -20.25 6.98 17.97
CA ASP A 243 -20.03 7.70 19.22
C ASP A 243 -20.41 9.19 19.09
N LEU A 244 -20.01 9.84 18.00
CA LEU A 244 -20.35 11.24 17.73
C LEU A 244 -21.85 11.46 17.55
N GLN A 245 -22.56 10.54 16.90
CA GLN A 245 -24.01 10.60 16.75
C GLN A 245 -24.72 10.44 18.10
N SER A 246 -24.29 9.48 18.92
CA SER A 246 -24.82 9.32 20.28
C SER A 246 -24.62 10.58 21.13
N GLN A 247 -23.45 11.22 21.03
CA GLN A 247 -23.19 12.48 21.73
C GLN A 247 -24.04 13.64 21.19
N LEU A 248 -24.28 13.70 19.88
CA LEU A 248 -25.16 14.71 19.28
C LEU A 248 -26.61 14.57 19.78
N GLU A 249 -27.11 13.34 19.91
CA GLU A 249 -28.43 13.07 20.51
C GLU A 249 -28.49 13.55 21.96
N ARG A 250 -27.47 13.23 22.78
CA ARG A 250 -27.39 13.71 24.17
C ARG A 250 -27.38 15.24 24.26
N VAL A 251 -26.66 15.93 23.36
CA VAL A 251 -26.63 17.41 23.31
C VAL A 251 -28.01 17.95 22.92
N ARG A 252 -28.69 17.36 21.95
CA ARG A 252 -30.05 17.76 21.54
C ARG A 252 -31.07 17.59 22.66
N ASP A 253 -30.97 16.52 23.43
CA ASP A 253 -31.81 16.32 24.62
C ASP A 253 -31.56 17.41 25.68
N GLU A 254 -30.30 17.78 25.91
CA GLU A 254 -29.98 18.87 26.84
C GLU A 254 -30.47 20.22 26.33
N GLN A 255 -30.37 20.49 25.03
CA GLN A 255 -30.97 21.69 24.43
C GLN A 255 -32.48 21.75 24.64
N ALA A 256 -33.19 20.63 24.48
CA ALA A 256 -34.63 20.56 24.71
C ALA A 256 -34.97 20.87 26.18
N ARG A 257 -34.19 20.31 27.13
CA ARG A 257 -34.31 20.61 28.56
C ARG A 257 -34.07 22.09 28.88
N ALA A 258 -32.97 22.68 28.38
CA ALA A 258 -32.64 24.08 28.60
C ALA A 258 -33.71 25.02 28.03
N ARG A 259 -34.24 24.72 26.83
CA ARG A 259 -35.35 25.47 26.22
C ARG A 259 -36.63 25.39 27.06
N ALA A 260 -36.96 24.23 27.62
CA ALA A 260 -38.10 24.06 28.53
C ALA A 260 -37.91 24.84 29.84
N GLN A 261 -36.71 24.81 30.42
CA GLN A 261 -36.37 25.58 31.62
C GLN A 261 -36.49 27.08 31.38
N ARG A 262 -35.98 27.58 30.24
CA ARG A 262 -36.13 28.98 29.83
C ARG A 262 -37.61 29.38 29.74
N ALA A 263 -38.45 28.53 29.15
CA ALA A 263 -39.89 28.79 29.03
C ALA A 263 -40.56 28.87 30.42
N SER A 264 -40.21 27.97 31.33
CA SER A 264 -40.69 27.96 32.73
C SER A 264 -40.26 29.21 33.50
N LEU A 265 -38.99 29.61 33.39
CA LEU A 265 -38.47 30.85 33.99
C LEU A 265 -39.18 32.09 33.43
N SER A 266 -39.42 32.13 32.12
CA SER A 266 -40.13 33.22 31.46
C SER A 266 -41.58 33.32 31.97
N ALA A 267 -42.29 32.20 32.08
CA ALA A 267 -43.63 32.16 32.65
C ALA A 267 -43.66 32.62 34.11
N ALA A 268 -42.67 32.22 34.91
CA ALA A 268 -42.53 32.67 36.30
C ALA A 268 -42.27 34.19 36.40
N LEU A 269 -41.46 34.74 35.49
CA LEU A 269 -41.20 36.18 35.41
C LEU A 269 -42.47 36.95 35.06
N GLU A 270 -43.21 36.52 34.03
CA GLU A 270 -44.50 37.14 33.67
C GLU A 270 -45.50 37.11 34.83
N ALA A 271 -45.62 35.98 35.53
CA ALA A 271 -46.51 35.84 36.68
C ALA A 271 -46.15 36.78 37.85
N LYS A 272 -44.91 37.28 37.94
CA LYS A 272 -44.44 38.19 39.00
C LYS A 272 -44.54 39.67 38.60
N ARG A 273 -44.71 40.00 37.31
CA ARG A 273 -44.87 41.39 36.84
C ARG A 273 -46.14 42.05 37.37
N GLY A 274 -47.27 41.34 37.34
CA GLY A 274 -48.56 41.84 37.83
C GLY A 274 -48.52 42.20 39.33
N PRO A 275 -48.15 41.27 40.23
CA PRO A 275 -47.99 41.56 41.65
C PRO A 275 -47.03 42.72 41.95
N LEU A 276 -45.89 42.79 41.24
CA LEU A 276 -44.93 43.90 41.42
C LEU A 276 -45.54 45.25 41.01
N ALA A 277 -46.28 45.31 39.90
CA ALA A 277 -46.96 46.52 39.46
C ALA A 277 -48.01 46.97 40.49
N GLN A 278 -48.81 46.03 41.01
CA GLN A 278 -49.80 46.30 42.05
C GLN A 278 -49.15 46.81 43.35
N ALA A 279 -48.07 46.17 43.81
CA ALA A 279 -47.37 46.62 45.02
C ALA A 279 -46.77 48.02 44.85
N ARG A 280 -46.21 48.33 43.67
CA ARG A 280 -45.71 49.68 43.33
C ARG A 280 -46.81 50.72 43.34
N GLU A 281 -47.96 50.41 42.74
CA GLU A 281 -49.11 51.30 42.71
C GLU A 281 -49.67 51.54 44.12
N ARG A 282 -49.85 50.49 44.93
CA ARG A 282 -50.26 50.60 46.34
C ARG A 282 -49.33 51.51 47.14
N LEU A 283 -48.02 51.33 47.00
CA LEU A 283 -47.03 52.19 47.66
C LEU A 283 -47.11 53.64 47.18
N ALA A 284 -47.27 53.87 45.87
CA ALA A 284 -47.37 55.21 45.29
C ALA A 284 -48.63 55.94 45.79
N VAL A 285 -49.80 55.28 45.77
CA VAL A 285 -51.05 55.82 46.31
C VAL A 285 -50.92 56.12 47.80
N ARG A 286 -50.28 55.24 48.57
CA ARG A 286 -50.06 55.42 50.02
C ARG A 286 -49.17 56.63 50.33
N ARG A 287 -48.18 56.90 49.48
CA ARG A 287 -47.26 58.04 49.60
C ARG A 287 -47.87 59.38 49.21
N ALA A 288 -49.05 59.39 48.56
CA ALA A 288 -49.76 60.61 48.18
C ALA A 288 -50.52 61.28 49.35
N ARG A 289 -50.36 60.78 50.58
CA ARG A 289 -50.97 61.37 51.78
C ARG A 289 -50.49 62.82 51.99
N PRO A 290 -51.36 63.73 52.47
CA PRO A 290 -50.98 65.10 52.81
C PRO A 290 -49.84 65.16 53.83
N CYS A 291 -48.98 66.18 53.78
CA CYS A 291 -47.72 66.26 54.55
C CYS A 291 -47.86 65.97 56.05
N ARG A 292 -48.96 66.40 56.68
CA ARG A 292 -49.21 66.18 58.12
C ARG A 292 -49.46 64.71 58.46
N GLU A 293 -50.04 63.94 57.53
CA GLU A 293 -50.43 62.53 57.68
C GLU A 293 -49.43 61.57 57.01
N ALA A 294 -48.32 62.10 56.47
CA ALA A 294 -47.23 61.35 55.85
C ALA A 294 -46.37 60.71 56.94
N VAL A 295 -46.82 59.56 57.43
CA VAL A 295 -46.14 58.78 58.47
C VAL A 295 -45.57 57.49 57.89
N ASN A 296 -44.30 57.23 58.17
CA ASN A 296 -43.62 55.98 57.82
C ASN A 296 -44.00 54.88 58.83
N ASP A 297 -45.25 54.45 58.73
CA ASP A 297 -45.85 53.39 59.55
C ASP A 297 -45.54 51.99 59.02
N GLU A 298 -45.96 50.97 59.77
CA GLU A 298 -45.70 49.57 59.42
C GLU A 298 -46.27 49.19 58.05
N VAL A 299 -47.38 49.79 57.62
CA VAL A 299 -47.99 49.52 56.30
C VAL A 299 -47.13 50.07 55.18
N GLU A 300 -46.64 51.32 55.31
CA GLU A 300 -45.72 51.89 54.32
C GLU A 300 -44.39 51.14 54.27
N ALA A 301 -43.83 50.76 55.43
CA ALA A 301 -42.63 49.95 55.49
C ALA A 301 -42.82 48.56 54.87
N ALA A 302 -43.96 47.89 55.13
CA ALA A 302 -44.29 46.59 54.55
C ALA A 302 -44.45 46.66 53.02
N LEU A 303 -45.16 47.66 52.48
CA LEU A 303 -45.30 47.88 51.04
C LEU A 303 -43.94 48.16 50.38
N ALA A 304 -43.07 48.96 51.02
CA ALA A 304 -41.72 49.19 50.51
C ALA A 304 -40.88 47.91 50.47
N ARG A 305 -40.97 47.06 51.52
CA ARG A 305 -40.31 45.74 51.55
C ARG A 305 -40.86 44.80 50.48
N GLU A 306 -42.17 44.76 50.29
CA GLU A 306 -42.81 43.94 49.24
C GLU A 306 -42.33 44.33 47.84
N VAL A 307 -42.33 45.64 47.53
CA VAL A 307 -41.83 46.16 46.25
C VAL A 307 -40.36 45.80 46.05
N ALA A 308 -39.51 45.99 47.06
CA ALA A 308 -38.09 45.66 46.99
C ALA A 308 -37.87 44.16 46.78
N HIS A 309 -38.61 43.32 47.50
CA HIS A 309 -38.52 41.86 47.40
C HIS A 309 -38.97 41.36 46.01
N LEU A 310 -40.14 41.79 45.53
CA LEU A 310 -40.64 41.40 44.20
C LEU A 310 -39.72 41.91 43.08
N ALA A 311 -39.17 43.13 43.20
CA ALA A 311 -38.20 43.65 42.24
C ALA A 311 -36.93 42.79 42.20
N SER A 312 -36.40 42.41 43.36
CA SER A 312 -35.26 41.49 43.47
C SER A 312 -35.55 40.13 42.82
N ILE A 313 -36.71 39.53 43.07
CA ILE A 313 -37.13 38.27 42.45
C ILE A 313 -37.20 38.41 40.92
N THR A 314 -37.83 39.47 40.41
CA THR A 314 -37.94 39.69 38.96
C THR A 314 -36.57 39.87 38.30
N GLN A 315 -35.63 40.55 38.98
CA GLN A 315 -34.26 40.69 38.50
C GLN A 315 -33.55 39.34 38.47
N GLN A 316 -33.62 38.55 39.54
CA GLN A 316 -33.01 37.22 39.60
C GLN A 316 -33.55 36.27 38.53
N LEU A 317 -34.86 36.32 38.24
CA LEU A 317 -35.46 35.55 37.15
C LEU A 317 -34.94 35.99 35.78
N SER A 318 -34.78 37.30 35.55
CA SER A 318 -34.20 37.84 34.32
C SER A 318 -32.73 37.42 34.13
N ASP A 319 -31.95 37.45 35.21
CA ASP A 319 -30.54 37.04 35.19
C ASP A 319 -30.42 35.55 34.89
N LYS A 320 -31.29 34.70 35.48
CA LYS A 320 -31.35 33.27 35.19
C LYS A 320 -31.76 32.97 33.75
N ILE A 321 -32.73 33.69 33.19
CA ILE A 321 -33.09 33.56 31.77
C ILE A 321 -31.87 33.86 30.90
N SER A 322 -31.14 34.93 31.20
CA SER A 322 -29.93 35.32 30.46
C SER A 322 -28.81 34.28 30.58
N ALA A 323 -28.69 33.60 31.73
CA ALA A 323 -27.76 32.49 31.90
C ALA A 323 -28.14 31.27 31.05
N VAL A 324 -29.41 30.87 31.07
CA VAL A 324 -29.92 29.76 30.24
C VAL A 324 -29.82 30.07 28.74
N ASP A 325 -30.02 31.32 28.32
CA ASP A 325 -29.83 31.74 26.92
C ASP A 325 -28.37 31.55 26.44
N LYS A 326 -27.40 31.82 27.32
CA LYS A 326 -25.98 31.54 27.03
C LYS A 326 -25.71 30.04 26.94
N GLU A 327 -26.30 29.24 27.84
CA GLU A 327 -26.21 27.78 27.80
C GLU A 327 -26.76 27.19 26.49
N ILE A 328 -27.96 27.62 26.07
CA ILE A 328 -28.58 27.20 24.81
C ILE A 328 -27.66 27.54 23.63
N SER A 329 -27.10 28.76 23.61
CA SER A 329 -26.18 29.20 22.55
C SER A 329 -24.91 28.34 22.49
N ALA A 330 -24.36 27.95 23.64
CA ALA A 330 -23.20 27.07 23.72
C ALA A 330 -23.53 25.64 23.26
N LEU A 331 -24.70 25.11 23.63
CA LEU A 331 -25.18 23.81 23.17
C LEU A 331 -25.44 23.81 21.66
N ASP A 332 -25.98 24.89 21.09
CA ASP A 332 -26.19 25.04 19.64
C ASP A 332 -24.85 25.05 18.87
N ALA A 333 -23.84 25.77 19.38
CA ALA A 333 -22.49 25.72 18.81
C ALA A 333 -21.88 24.31 18.86
N SER A 334 -22.05 23.60 19.98
CA SER A 334 -21.59 22.21 20.14
C SER A 334 -22.29 21.25 19.17
N ALA A 335 -23.60 21.36 19.02
CA ALA A 335 -24.38 20.53 18.09
C ALA A 335 -23.96 20.75 16.62
N ASN A 336 -23.72 22.01 16.23
CA ASN A 336 -23.21 22.34 14.91
C ASN A 336 -21.82 21.74 14.68
N GLN A 337 -20.91 21.87 15.65
CA GLN A 337 -19.57 21.28 15.57
C GLN A 337 -19.64 19.75 15.43
N LEU A 338 -20.45 19.06 16.24
CA LEU A 338 -20.64 17.62 16.16
C LEU A 338 -21.20 17.20 14.80
N THR A 339 -22.18 17.95 14.27
CA THR A 339 -22.78 17.70 12.95
C THR A 339 -21.74 17.80 11.84
N ASP A 340 -20.89 18.84 11.84
CA ASP A 340 -19.79 18.96 10.88
C ASP A 340 -18.79 17.81 10.99
N ASN A 341 -18.44 17.39 12.21
CA ASN A 341 -17.52 16.26 12.43
C ASN A 341 -18.12 14.95 11.91
N ILE A 342 -19.41 14.71 12.12
CA ILE A 342 -20.10 13.52 11.58
C ILE A 342 -20.06 13.54 10.06
N ARG A 343 -20.36 14.69 9.42
CA ARG A 343 -20.29 14.83 7.96
C ARG A 343 -18.89 14.50 7.42
N ASP A 344 -17.85 15.02 8.06
CA ASP A 344 -16.47 14.74 7.65
C ASP A 344 -16.12 13.25 7.83
N LYS A 345 -16.59 12.62 8.92
CA LYS A 345 -16.40 11.18 9.17
C LYS A 345 -17.16 10.31 8.17
N ASP A 346 -18.38 10.67 7.79
CA ASP A 346 -19.18 9.96 6.79
C ASP A 346 -18.51 9.99 5.41
N GLU A 347 -18.02 11.16 5.00
CA GLU A 347 -17.32 11.28 3.71
C GLU A 347 -15.99 10.53 3.72
N ALA A 348 -15.21 10.60 4.81
CA ALA A 348 -14.00 9.80 4.94
C ALA A 348 -14.29 8.29 4.95
N LEU A 349 -15.35 7.84 5.63
CA LEU A 349 -15.76 6.44 5.65
C LEU A 349 -16.13 5.97 4.24
N ARG A 350 -16.91 6.76 3.49
CA ARG A 350 -17.29 6.48 2.10
C ARG A 350 -16.08 6.35 1.18
N ILE A 351 -15.08 7.22 1.35
CA ILE A 351 -13.82 7.17 0.60
C ILE A 351 -13.02 5.92 0.96
N ASP A 352 -12.87 5.62 2.26
CA ASP A 352 -12.10 4.46 2.74
C ASP A 352 -12.76 3.13 2.32
N GLU A 353 -14.10 3.03 2.37
CA GLU A 353 -14.85 1.88 1.87
C GLU A 353 -14.68 1.69 0.35
N ARG A 354 -14.75 2.78 -0.44
CA ARG A 354 -14.48 2.73 -1.88
C ARG A 354 -13.05 2.26 -2.16
N MET A 355 -12.07 2.75 -1.41
CA MET A 355 -10.66 2.42 -1.58
C MET A 355 -10.39 0.93 -1.33
N VAL A 356 -11.04 0.34 -0.32
CA VAL A 356 -10.96 -1.09 -0.03
C VAL A 356 -11.42 -1.92 -1.24
N MET A 357 -12.50 -1.52 -1.90
CA MET A 357 -13.10 -2.25 -3.03
C MET A 357 -12.31 -2.15 -4.35
N LEU A 358 -11.29 -1.29 -4.45
CA LEU A 358 -10.53 -1.06 -5.69
C LEU A 358 -9.78 -2.29 -6.23
N ASP A 359 -9.51 -3.30 -5.41
CA ASP A 359 -8.89 -4.54 -5.86
C ASP A 359 -9.88 -5.66 -6.21
N GLY A 360 -11.19 -5.45 -5.95
CA GLY A 360 -12.26 -6.44 -6.16
C GLY A 360 -12.15 -7.73 -5.34
N ARG A 361 -11.18 -7.83 -4.42
CA ARG A 361 -10.90 -9.04 -3.62
C ARG A 361 -11.42 -8.93 -2.19
N ILE A 362 -11.60 -7.71 -1.70
CA ILE A 362 -12.03 -7.47 -0.32
C ILE A 362 -13.54 -7.24 -0.30
N ASN A 363 -14.25 -8.03 0.51
CA ASN A 363 -15.67 -7.85 0.75
C ASN A 363 -15.88 -7.08 2.07
N VAL A 364 -16.31 -5.81 1.97
CA VAL A 364 -16.57 -4.93 3.12
C VAL A 364 -17.69 -5.47 4.04
N ALA A 365 -18.53 -6.40 3.56
CA ALA A 365 -19.56 -7.06 4.37
C ALA A 365 -18.99 -8.06 5.40
N GLN A 366 -17.72 -8.45 5.31
CA GLN A 366 -17.08 -9.32 6.30
C GLN A 366 -16.49 -8.48 7.44
N ARG A 367 -16.99 -8.72 8.67
CA ARG A 367 -16.43 -8.16 9.91
C ARG A 367 -14.97 -8.63 10.06
N PRO A 368 -14.02 -7.75 10.43
CA PRO A 368 -12.64 -8.18 10.65
C PRO A 368 -12.58 -9.27 11.73
N PRO A 369 -11.66 -10.25 11.62
CA PRO A 369 -11.49 -11.28 12.63
C PRO A 369 -11.21 -10.66 14.00
N SER A 370 -11.72 -11.28 15.06
CA SER A 370 -11.69 -10.77 16.44
C SER A 370 -10.29 -10.45 16.98
N SER A 371 -9.22 -10.94 16.34
CA SER A 371 -7.83 -10.64 16.68
C SER A 371 -7.39 -9.21 16.36
N VAL A 372 -8.10 -8.50 15.50
CA VAL A 372 -7.77 -7.10 15.14
C VAL A 372 -8.21 -6.11 16.23
N ALA A 373 -9.18 -6.51 17.07
CA ALA A 373 -9.64 -5.70 18.20
C ALA A 373 -8.55 -5.51 19.28
N SER A 374 -7.58 -6.43 19.36
CA SER A 374 -6.55 -6.43 20.40
C SER A 374 -5.31 -5.59 20.04
N PHE A 375 -4.97 -5.46 18.75
CA PHE A 375 -3.75 -4.74 18.33
C PHE A 375 -3.96 -3.22 18.21
N ALA A 376 -5.20 -2.77 17.96
CA ALA A 376 -5.54 -1.34 17.84
C ALA A 376 -5.48 -0.56 19.17
N LEU A 377 -5.19 -1.21 20.29
CA LEU A 377 -5.10 -0.58 21.62
C LEU A 377 -3.70 -0.03 21.95
N SER A 378 -2.66 -0.34 21.16
CA SER A 378 -1.28 -0.05 21.59
C SER A 378 -0.71 1.31 21.16
N GLU A 379 -1.26 1.99 20.16
CA GLU A 379 -0.90 3.39 19.84
C GLU A 379 -2.11 4.12 19.26
N MET A 380 -2.87 4.79 20.14
CA MET A 380 -3.96 5.66 19.72
C MET A 380 -3.37 6.85 18.95
N SER A 381 -3.71 7.00 17.67
CA SER A 381 -3.21 8.13 16.85
C SER A 381 -3.54 9.47 17.51
N ALA A 382 -2.60 10.43 17.48
CA ALA A 382 -2.79 11.75 18.10
C ALA A 382 -4.13 12.44 17.77
N PRO A 383 -4.67 12.35 16.53
CA PRO A 383 -6.00 12.88 16.20
C PRO A 383 -7.15 12.18 16.94
N ARG A 384 -7.07 10.85 17.14
CA ARG A 384 -8.08 10.09 17.90
C ARG A 384 -8.00 10.44 19.39
N THR A 385 -6.80 10.57 19.93
CA THR A 385 -6.57 11.02 21.31
C THR A 385 -7.12 12.43 21.53
N GLN A 386 -6.90 13.34 20.57
CA GLN A 386 -7.44 14.69 20.61
C GLN A 386 -8.98 14.70 20.52
N THR A 387 -9.56 13.85 19.66
CA THR A 387 -11.03 13.73 19.54
C THR A 387 -11.64 13.19 20.84
N LEU A 388 -11.04 12.16 21.44
CA LEU A 388 -11.51 11.60 22.72
C LEU A 388 -11.31 12.56 23.89
N ALA A 389 -10.20 13.29 23.94
CA ALA A 389 -9.98 14.35 24.91
C ALA A 389 -11.05 15.44 24.77
N ARG A 390 -11.39 15.81 23.53
CA ARG A 390 -12.45 16.77 23.26
C ARG A 390 -13.82 16.26 23.68
N ILE A 391 -14.13 14.97 23.44
CA ILE A 391 -15.35 14.35 23.95
C ILE A 391 -15.41 14.44 25.48
N ARG A 392 -14.32 14.13 26.18
CA ARG A 392 -14.24 14.24 27.65
C ARG A 392 -14.43 15.68 28.15
N GLU A 393 -13.84 16.67 27.47
CA GLU A 393 -14.04 18.09 27.79
C GLU A 393 -15.50 18.51 27.61
N LEU A 394 -16.14 18.06 26.54
CA LEU A 394 -17.56 18.32 26.29
C LEU A 394 -18.42 17.64 27.35
N GLU A 395 -18.10 16.40 27.75
CA GLU A 395 -18.81 15.70 28.83
C GLU A 395 -18.64 16.39 30.19
N ALA A 396 -17.44 16.87 30.51
CA ALA A 396 -17.19 17.64 31.74
C ALA A 396 -17.98 18.97 31.72
N SER A 397 -17.99 19.65 30.58
CA SER A 397 -18.75 20.90 30.40
C SER A 397 -20.25 20.67 30.53
N LEU A 398 -20.76 19.55 29.99
CA LEU A 398 -22.16 19.15 30.08
C LEU A 398 -22.53 18.72 31.51
N GLY A 399 -21.60 18.08 32.24
CA GLY A 399 -21.75 17.79 33.67
C GLY A 399 -21.80 19.04 34.53
N ALA A 400 -20.95 20.03 34.26
CA ALA A 400 -20.96 21.31 34.96
C ALA A 400 -22.27 22.09 34.71
N ALA A 401 -22.73 22.16 33.47
CA ALA A 401 -24.01 22.78 33.12
C ALA A 401 -25.20 22.11 33.84
N ARG A 402 -25.19 20.78 33.95
CA ARG A 402 -26.22 20.03 34.72
C ARG A 402 -26.23 20.40 36.21
N LEU A 403 -25.06 20.48 36.85
CA LEU A 403 -24.95 20.88 38.25
C LEU A 403 -25.43 22.31 38.48
N GLU A 404 -25.07 23.24 37.59
CA GLU A 404 -25.52 24.62 37.66
C GLU A 404 -27.05 24.71 37.50
N ARG A 405 -27.63 23.92 36.59
CA ARG A 405 -29.07 23.78 36.40
C ARG A 405 -29.78 23.23 37.64
N GLU A 406 -29.28 22.16 38.25
CA GLU A 406 -29.84 21.59 39.49
C GLU A 406 -29.81 22.61 40.64
N GLY A 407 -28.75 23.43 40.72
CA GLY A 407 -28.67 24.57 41.64
C GLY A 407 -29.76 25.61 41.36
N MET A 408 -29.93 26.00 40.10
CA MET A 408 -30.98 26.96 39.70
C MET A 408 -32.39 26.45 40.01
N GLU A 409 -32.69 25.17 39.73
CA GLU A 409 -33.97 24.52 40.03
C GLU A 409 -34.24 24.44 41.54
N SER A 410 -33.21 24.17 42.34
CA SER A 410 -33.29 24.13 43.79
C SER A 410 -33.58 25.51 44.38
N SER A 411 -32.89 26.54 43.90
CA SER A 411 -33.20 27.93 44.27
C SER A 411 -34.62 28.32 43.87
N LEU A 412 -35.13 27.85 42.72
CA LEU A 412 -36.48 28.14 42.26
C LEU A 412 -37.54 27.44 43.15
N ARG A 413 -37.25 26.22 43.62
CA ARG A 413 -38.06 25.53 44.64
C ARG A 413 -38.09 26.29 45.96
N GLN A 414 -36.94 26.70 46.49
CA GLN A 414 -36.86 27.50 47.71
C GLN A 414 -37.61 28.83 47.60
N LEU A 415 -37.53 29.48 46.43
CA LEU A 415 -38.28 30.71 46.17
C LEU A 415 -39.79 30.47 46.12
N LYS A 416 -40.25 29.31 45.62
CA LYS A 416 -41.67 28.95 45.67
C LYS A 416 -42.14 28.69 47.10
N GLU A 417 -41.32 28.02 47.91
CA GLU A 417 -41.63 27.74 49.32
C GLU A 417 -41.66 29.01 50.18
N SER A 418 -40.75 29.96 49.96
CA SER A 418 -40.73 31.23 50.70
C SER A 418 -41.93 32.13 50.39
N ILE A 419 -42.55 31.96 49.22
CA ILE A 419 -43.73 32.72 48.78
C ILE A 419 -45.03 31.99 49.16
N GLY A 420 -44.99 30.65 49.32
CA GLY A 420 -46.15 29.82 49.65
C GLY A 420 -46.42 29.66 51.16
N SER A 421 -45.53 30.11 52.03
CA SER A 421 -45.74 30.08 53.48
C SER A 421 -46.68 31.22 53.89
N PRO A 422 -47.89 30.94 54.41
CA PRO A 422 -48.72 31.98 55.00
C PRO A 422 -47.98 32.48 56.24
N ALA A 423 -47.66 33.78 56.28
CA ALA A 423 -47.29 34.43 57.53
C ALA A 423 -48.51 34.30 58.48
N TYR A 424 -48.38 33.43 59.48
CA TYR A 424 -49.31 33.32 60.60
C TYR A 424 -49.27 34.57 61.47
#